data_AF-A0A818JHL8-F1
#
_entry.id   AF-A0A818JHL8-F1
#
_cell.length_a   1.000
_cell.length_b   1.000
_cell.length_c   1.000
_cell.angle_alpha   90.00
_cell.angle_beta   90.00
_cell.angle_gamma   90.00
#
_symmetry.space_group_name_H-M   'P 1'
#
loop_
_entity.id
_entity.type
_entity.pdbx_description
1 polymer ?
#
loop_
_entity_poly.entity_id
_entity_poly.type
_entity_poly.pdbx_seq_one_letter_code
_entity_poly.pdbx_strand_id
1 'polypeptide(L)'
;VKSQIRHILPHGLNEPNHRLRVGLACVISAVAEWDCPESWPELLPFLIESLKSTNKSLIHGSIRVLTEIVRDLDDRQLPYVLPLLLPEMYRLMVSNEFNLRIRTRAIGVFTLLVSLVHDINEHDRILSVGYILPYLSHYCEAFKRFLIAPDSSLMTDTGCRIETIRALTLLFKSFPKLMQQNAAELLQSVWTCLTSNTENYVATVVYKHGEMDASVDSDGETLSFECLIYSLFEFVQVLMDLSMYKNSVKSSMEELCYYLILCMQITEEEFDSWSKNVSRYVEDESDDSFSHSVRLSALELLMSITSEFKKEAGIGLWKAVQ
;
A
#
# COMPACT_ATOMS: atom_id res chain seq x y z
N VAL A 1 -23.95 -12.96 -29.41
CA VAL A 1 -23.95 -13.08 -27.93
C VAL A 1 -22.74 -12.39 -27.31
N LYS A 2 -21.48 -12.87 -27.44
CA LYS A 2 -20.30 -12.20 -26.83
C LYS A 2 -20.21 -10.70 -27.12
N SER A 3 -20.28 -10.29 -28.40
CA SER A 3 -20.26 -8.86 -28.78
C SER A 3 -21.39 -8.03 -28.16
N GLN A 4 -22.59 -8.58 -28.00
CA GLN A 4 -23.71 -7.88 -27.34
C GLN A 4 -23.45 -7.70 -25.84
N ILE A 5 -22.91 -8.74 -25.18
CA ILE A 5 -22.53 -8.67 -23.77
C ILE A 5 -21.44 -7.60 -23.57
N ARG A 6 -20.42 -7.55 -24.44
CA ARG A 6 -19.37 -6.52 -24.43
C ARG A 6 -19.90 -5.10 -24.62
N HIS A 7 -20.97 -4.92 -25.38
CA HIS A 7 -21.61 -3.61 -25.51
C HIS A 7 -22.42 -3.22 -24.26
N ILE A 8 -23.02 -4.18 -23.55
CA ILE A 8 -23.94 -3.90 -22.43
C ILE A 8 -23.18 -3.71 -21.11
N LEU A 9 -22.21 -4.58 -20.82
CA LEU A 9 -21.54 -4.64 -19.51
C LEU A 9 -20.94 -3.31 -19.05
N PRO A 10 -20.22 -2.52 -19.89
CA PRO A 10 -19.60 -1.27 -19.44
C PRO A 10 -20.59 -0.24 -18.88
N HIS A 11 -21.83 -0.21 -19.39
CA HIS A 11 -22.87 0.67 -18.86
C HIS A 11 -23.24 0.33 -17.41
N GLY A 12 -23.06 -0.93 -17.02
CA GLY A 12 -23.27 -1.42 -15.66
C GLY A 12 -22.30 -0.82 -14.63
N LEU A 13 -21.16 -0.27 -15.04
CA LEU A 13 -20.24 0.42 -14.14
C LEU A 13 -20.84 1.70 -13.53
N ASN A 14 -21.91 2.23 -14.12
CA ASN A 14 -22.66 3.36 -13.60
C ASN A 14 -23.72 2.97 -12.53
N GLU A 15 -23.89 1.69 -12.24
CA GLU A 15 -24.93 1.22 -11.32
C GLU A 15 -24.77 1.87 -9.93
N PRO A 16 -25.80 2.57 -9.39
CA PRO A 16 -25.71 3.21 -8.08
C PRO A 16 -25.51 2.20 -6.95
N ASN A 17 -26.10 1.00 -7.06
CA ASN A 17 -25.89 -0.05 -6.06
C ASN A 17 -24.43 -0.54 -6.09
N HIS A 18 -23.72 -0.30 -4.98
CA HIS A 18 -22.31 -0.68 -4.83
C HIS A 18 -22.04 -2.16 -5.11
N ARG A 19 -22.85 -3.07 -4.55
CA ARG A 19 -22.63 -4.52 -4.68
C ARG A 19 -22.81 -4.99 -6.11
N LEU A 20 -23.85 -4.48 -6.80
CA LEU A 20 -24.09 -4.79 -8.21
C LEU A 20 -22.95 -4.23 -9.08
N ARG A 21 -22.55 -2.98 -8.85
CA ARG A 21 -21.45 -2.35 -9.57
C ARG A 21 -20.13 -3.11 -9.40
N VAL A 22 -19.81 -3.55 -8.19
CA VAL A 22 -18.63 -4.38 -7.90
C VAL A 22 -18.71 -5.72 -8.63
N GLY A 23 -19.85 -6.42 -8.57
CA GLY A 23 -20.05 -7.68 -9.29
C GLY A 23 -19.90 -7.52 -10.81
N LEU A 24 -20.45 -6.44 -11.38
CA LEU A 24 -20.32 -6.12 -12.80
C LEU A 24 -18.87 -5.81 -13.20
N ALA A 25 -18.14 -5.07 -12.36
CA ALA A 25 -16.72 -4.84 -12.56
C ALA A 25 -15.93 -6.16 -12.58
N CYS A 26 -16.18 -7.07 -11.64
CA CYS A 26 -15.55 -8.40 -11.63
C CYS A 26 -15.86 -9.20 -12.90
N VAL A 27 -17.13 -9.18 -13.37
CA VAL A 27 -17.52 -9.85 -14.62
C VAL A 27 -16.81 -9.23 -15.82
N ILE A 28 -16.69 -7.91 -15.88
CA ILE A 28 -15.96 -7.23 -16.97
C ILE A 28 -14.48 -7.63 -16.95
N SER A 29 -13.82 -7.62 -15.78
CA SER A 29 -12.42 -8.04 -15.65
C SER A 29 -12.21 -9.48 -16.11
N ALA A 30 -13.08 -10.41 -15.69
CA ALA A 30 -13.00 -11.82 -16.10
C ALA A 30 -13.22 -12.02 -17.61
N VAL A 31 -14.04 -11.19 -18.26
CA VAL A 31 -14.17 -11.22 -19.74
C VAL A 31 -12.96 -10.58 -20.40
N ALA A 32 -12.44 -9.49 -19.84
CA ALA A 32 -11.30 -8.75 -20.37
C ALA A 32 -10.01 -9.59 -20.40
N GLU A 33 -9.78 -10.44 -19.40
CA GLU A 33 -8.64 -11.38 -19.34
C GLU A 33 -8.46 -12.20 -20.63
N TRP A 34 -9.57 -12.56 -21.29
CA TRP A 34 -9.55 -13.39 -22.51
C TRP A 34 -9.79 -12.61 -23.80
N ASP A 35 -10.50 -11.49 -23.72
CA ASP A 35 -10.97 -10.77 -24.90
C ASP A 35 -10.19 -9.45 -25.13
N CYS A 36 -9.39 -8.95 -24.18
CA CYS A 36 -8.63 -7.70 -24.30
C CYS A 36 -7.15 -7.97 -24.63
N PRO A 37 -6.51 -7.20 -25.53
CA PRO A 37 -7.07 -6.13 -26.35
C PRO A 37 -7.71 -6.58 -27.68
N GLU A 38 -7.47 -7.80 -28.16
CA GLU A 38 -7.75 -8.16 -29.56
C GLU A 38 -9.24 -8.24 -29.91
N SER A 39 -10.06 -8.75 -28.99
CA SER A 39 -11.50 -8.97 -29.20
C SER A 39 -12.39 -7.90 -28.56
N TRP A 40 -11.81 -7.02 -27.75
CA TRP A 40 -12.48 -5.91 -27.07
C TRP A 40 -11.59 -4.65 -26.94
N PRO A 41 -11.09 -4.11 -28.07
CA PRO A 41 -10.12 -3.01 -28.05
C PRO A 41 -10.68 -1.68 -27.49
N GLU A 42 -12.00 -1.53 -27.45
CA GLU A 42 -12.65 -0.30 -26.98
C GLU A 42 -12.73 -0.20 -25.45
N LEU A 43 -12.49 -1.29 -24.73
CA LEU A 43 -12.68 -1.34 -23.27
C LEU A 43 -11.72 -0.40 -22.53
N LEU A 44 -10.41 -0.50 -22.79
CA LEU A 44 -9.42 0.33 -22.12
C LEU A 44 -9.62 1.83 -22.42
N PRO A 45 -9.81 2.28 -23.69
CA PRO A 45 -10.19 3.66 -23.98
C PRO A 45 -11.45 4.13 -23.24
N PHE A 46 -12.50 3.29 -23.19
CA PHE A 46 -13.73 3.61 -22.46
C PHE A 46 -13.47 3.82 -20.96
N LEU A 47 -12.67 2.95 -20.33
CA LEU A 47 -12.34 3.05 -18.91
C LEU A 47 -11.55 4.31 -18.61
N ILE A 48 -10.54 4.64 -19.42
CA ILE A 48 -9.74 5.86 -19.27
C ILE A 48 -10.62 7.11 -19.39
N GLU A 49 -11.53 7.14 -20.37
CA GLU A 49 -12.44 8.28 -20.53
C GLU A 49 -13.45 8.38 -19.38
N SER A 50 -13.90 7.23 -18.87
CA SER A 50 -14.82 7.17 -17.72
C SER A 50 -14.24 7.79 -16.44
N LEU A 51 -12.91 7.82 -16.28
CA LEU A 51 -12.24 8.47 -15.14
C LEU A 51 -12.47 9.98 -15.11
N LYS A 52 -12.69 10.60 -16.28
CA LYS A 52 -12.93 12.06 -16.43
C LYS A 52 -14.39 12.44 -16.19
N SER A 53 -15.27 11.46 -15.96
CA SER A 53 -16.68 11.70 -15.67
C SER A 53 -16.86 12.46 -14.35
N THR A 54 -17.98 13.16 -14.19
CA THR A 54 -18.43 13.67 -12.89
C THR A 54 -19.17 12.59 -12.08
N ASN A 55 -19.47 11.45 -12.69
CA ASN A 55 -20.21 10.37 -12.07
C ASN A 55 -19.30 9.47 -11.23
N LYS A 56 -19.43 9.60 -9.90
CA LYS A 56 -18.62 8.86 -8.92
C LYS A 56 -18.81 7.34 -8.99
N SER A 57 -20.01 6.86 -9.34
CA SER A 57 -20.26 5.42 -9.53
C SER A 57 -19.48 4.91 -10.73
N LEU A 58 -19.59 5.60 -11.88
CA LEU A 58 -18.86 5.23 -13.08
C LEU A 58 -17.34 5.25 -12.87
N ILE A 59 -16.80 6.27 -12.22
CA ILE A 59 -15.37 6.35 -11.88
C ILE A 59 -14.97 5.16 -11.00
N HIS A 60 -15.72 4.91 -9.93
CA HIS A 60 -15.46 3.79 -9.01
C HIS A 60 -15.50 2.43 -9.72
N GLY A 61 -16.49 2.19 -10.58
CA GLY A 61 -16.58 0.96 -11.36
C GLY A 61 -15.39 0.83 -12.32
N SER A 62 -15.03 1.92 -12.99
CA SER A 62 -13.97 1.94 -14.00
C SER A 62 -12.59 1.73 -13.40
N ILE A 63 -12.27 2.39 -12.28
CA ILE A 63 -10.98 2.23 -11.60
C ILE A 63 -10.78 0.80 -11.06
N ARG A 64 -11.89 0.15 -10.66
CA ARG A 64 -11.87 -1.26 -10.23
C ARG A 64 -11.54 -2.20 -11.39
N VAL A 65 -12.17 -2.02 -12.54
CA VAL A 65 -11.83 -2.81 -13.73
C VAL A 65 -10.39 -2.54 -14.19
N LEU A 66 -9.95 -1.28 -14.15
CA LEU A 66 -8.57 -0.90 -14.49
C LEU A 66 -7.53 -1.59 -13.59
N THR A 67 -7.82 -1.84 -12.31
CA THR A 67 -6.90 -2.53 -11.40
C THR A 67 -6.56 -3.95 -11.88
N GLU A 68 -7.47 -4.60 -12.60
CA GLU A 68 -7.23 -5.91 -13.21
C GLU A 68 -6.59 -5.76 -14.58
N ILE A 69 -7.19 -4.97 -15.48
CA ILE A 69 -6.73 -4.85 -16.88
C ILE A 69 -5.32 -4.30 -17.00
N VAL A 70 -4.94 -3.37 -16.11
CA VAL A 70 -3.60 -2.76 -16.15
C VAL A 70 -2.51 -3.82 -16.03
N ARG A 71 -2.74 -4.91 -15.26
CA ARG A 71 -1.75 -5.97 -15.03
C ARG A 71 -1.36 -6.73 -16.29
N ASP A 72 -2.24 -6.76 -17.29
CA ASP A 72 -2.05 -7.49 -18.54
C ASP A 72 -1.52 -6.60 -19.67
N LEU A 73 -1.17 -5.34 -19.38
CA LEU A 73 -0.62 -4.43 -20.38
C LEU A 73 0.81 -4.82 -20.76
N ASP A 74 1.09 -4.86 -22.06
CA ASP A 74 2.42 -5.12 -22.59
C ASP A 74 3.26 -3.83 -22.78
N ASP A 75 4.56 -4.03 -23.01
CA ASP A 75 5.54 -2.96 -23.25
C ASP A 75 5.19 -2.06 -24.45
N ARG A 76 4.34 -2.54 -25.38
CA ARG A 76 3.93 -1.78 -26.57
C ARG A 76 2.76 -0.86 -26.25
N GLN A 77 1.89 -1.24 -25.32
CA GLN A 77 0.73 -0.46 -24.89
C GLN A 77 1.11 0.61 -23.85
N LEU A 78 2.03 0.28 -22.93
CA LEU A 78 2.41 1.16 -21.82
C LEU A 78 2.83 2.59 -22.22
N PRO A 79 3.60 2.83 -23.30
CA PRO A 79 3.96 4.18 -23.73
C PRO A 79 2.74 5.08 -24.07
N TYR A 80 1.62 4.48 -24.46
CA TYR A 80 0.39 5.20 -24.81
C TYR A 80 -0.57 5.32 -23.63
N VAL A 81 -0.54 4.34 -22.71
CA VAL A 81 -1.45 4.26 -21.56
C VAL A 81 -0.95 5.08 -20.37
N LEU A 82 0.35 5.02 -20.06
CA LEU A 82 0.94 5.69 -18.90
C LEU A 82 0.73 7.22 -18.89
N PRO A 83 0.94 7.96 -20.00
CA PRO A 83 0.72 9.40 -20.02
C PRO A 83 -0.74 9.81 -19.83
N LEU A 84 -1.69 8.88 -19.99
CA LEU A 84 -3.11 9.10 -19.77
C LEU A 84 -3.52 8.72 -18.35
N LEU A 85 -3.05 7.59 -17.84
CA LEU A 85 -3.44 7.08 -16.53
C LEU A 85 -2.72 7.77 -15.37
N LEU A 86 -1.41 8.05 -15.46
CA LEU A 86 -0.67 8.64 -14.34
C LEU A 86 -1.23 10.02 -13.93
N PRO A 87 -1.51 10.97 -14.84
CA PRO A 87 -2.14 12.23 -14.45
C PRO A 87 -3.54 12.04 -13.85
N GLU A 88 -4.34 11.13 -14.39
CA GLU A 88 -5.70 10.88 -13.90
C GLU A 88 -5.69 10.23 -12.52
N MET A 89 -4.80 9.26 -12.27
CA MET A 89 -4.62 8.67 -10.94
C MET A 89 -4.20 9.72 -9.92
N TYR A 90 -3.27 10.61 -10.29
CA TYR A 90 -2.89 11.73 -9.43
C TYR A 90 -4.08 12.65 -9.11
N ARG A 91 -4.85 13.05 -10.14
CA ARG A 91 -6.04 13.90 -9.97
C ARG A 91 -7.08 13.26 -9.05
N LEU A 92 -7.39 11.98 -9.26
CA LEU A 92 -8.33 11.24 -8.42
C LEU A 92 -7.83 11.16 -6.99
N MET A 93 -6.55 10.89 -6.77
CA MET A 93 -5.91 10.76 -5.46
C MET A 93 -5.99 12.04 -4.61
N VAL A 94 -5.76 13.21 -5.21
CA VAL A 94 -5.66 14.49 -4.47
C VAL A 94 -6.95 15.31 -4.43
N SER A 95 -7.97 14.96 -5.23
CA SER A 95 -9.22 15.72 -5.29
C SER A 95 -10.13 15.44 -4.11
N ASN A 96 -10.63 16.50 -3.47
CA ASN A 96 -11.59 16.46 -2.38
C ASN A 96 -13.02 16.12 -2.85
N GLU A 97 -13.26 16.05 -4.16
CA GLU A 97 -14.55 15.70 -4.73
C GLU A 97 -14.86 14.20 -4.60
N PHE A 98 -13.83 13.37 -4.47
CA PHE A 98 -13.94 11.93 -4.40
C PHE A 98 -13.83 11.42 -2.96
N ASN A 99 -14.54 10.33 -2.68
CA ASN A 99 -14.43 9.67 -1.37
C ASN A 99 -13.07 8.96 -1.23
N LEU A 100 -12.70 8.65 0.01
CA LEU A 100 -11.42 8.00 0.33
C LEU A 100 -11.20 6.67 -0.40
N ARG A 101 -12.26 5.91 -0.70
CA ARG A 101 -12.15 4.64 -1.43
C ARG A 101 -11.63 4.84 -2.85
N ILE A 102 -12.18 5.79 -3.60
CA ILE A 102 -11.70 6.11 -4.96
C ILE A 102 -10.26 6.61 -4.91
N ARG A 103 -9.96 7.50 -3.95
CA ARG A 103 -8.64 8.11 -3.78
C ARG A 103 -7.57 7.05 -3.45
N THR A 104 -7.87 6.17 -2.50
CA THR A 104 -7.00 5.05 -2.10
C THR A 104 -6.81 4.07 -3.25
N ARG A 105 -7.86 3.76 -4.02
CA ARG A 105 -7.71 2.88 -5.18
C ARG A 105 -6.84 3.49 -6.28
N ALA A 106 -6.87 4.82 -6.46
CA ALA A 106 -5.97 5.50 -7.39
C ALA A 106 -4.48 5.35 -7.00
N ILE A 107 -4.17 5.30 -5.70
CA ILE A 107 -2.82 4.96 -5.20
C ILE A 107 -2.47 3.51 -5.58
N GLY A 108 -3.39 2.57 -5.39
CA GLY A 108 -3.19 1.17 -5.77
C GLY A 108 -2.93 1.00 -7.28
N VAL A 109 -3.72 1.65 -8.14
CA VAL A 109 -3.50 1.61 -9.60
C VAL A 109 -2.18 2.28 -9.98
N PHE A 110 -1.82 3.41 -9.36
CA PHE A 110 -0.50 4.01 -9.54
C PHE A 110 0.63 3.01 -9.18
N THR A 111 0.50 2.31 -8.07
CA THR A 111 1.48 1.30 -7.62
C THR A 111 1.62 0.17 -8.63
N LEU A 112 0.52 -0.33 -9.19
CA LEU A 112 0.54 -1.33 -10.26
C LEU A 112 1.25 -0.80 -11.52
N LEU A 113 0.97 0.43 -11.95
CA LEU A 113 1.63 1.04 -13.09
C LEU A 113 3.14 1.19 -12.86
N VAL A 114 3.56 1.57 -11.65
CA VAL A 114 4.98 1.63 -11.26
C VAL A 114 5.63 0.25 -11.33
N SER A 115 4.92 -0.82 -10.91
CA SER A 115 5.40 -2.20 -11.01
C SER A 115 5.64 -2.59 -12.46
N LEU A 116 4.68 -2.36 -13.35
CA LEU A 116 4.81 -2.69 -14.77
C LEU A 116 5.97 -1.94 -15.43
N VAL A 117 6.13 -0.65 -15.11
CA VAL A 117 7.27 0.14 -15.60
C VAL A 117 8.60 -0.40 -15.06
N HIS A 118 8.62 -0.92 -13.83
CA HIS A 118 9.78 -1.59 -13.27
C HIS A 118 10.06 -2.92 -13.99
N ASP A 119 9.04 -3.69 -14.37
CA ASP A 119 9.24 -4.96 -15.06
C ASP A 119 9.81 -4.75 -16.48
N ILE A 120 9.41 -3.67 -17.19
CA ILE A 120 10.04 -3.26 -18.47
C ILE A 120 11.53 -2.89 -18.31
N ASN A 121 11.90 -2.34 -17.16
CA ASN A 121 13.23 -1.78 -16.88
C ASN A 121 14.37 -2.81 -17.04
N GLU A 122 14.06 -4.12 -16.96
CA GLU A 122 15.04 -5.17 -17.24
C GLU A 122 15.59 -5.11 -18.68
N HIS A 123 14.88 -4.44 -19.59
CA HIS A 123 15.24 -4.33 -21.02
C HIS A 123 15.68 -2.92 -21.45
N ASP A 124 15.08 -1.84 -20.93
CA ASP A 124 15.51 -0.45 -21.19
C ASP A 124 15.27 0.50 -20.00
N ARG A 125 16.34 0.73 -19.24
CA ARG A 125 16.31 1.54 -18.02
C ARG A 125 16.04 3.03 -18.23
N ILE A 126 16.40 3.58 -19.39
CA ILE A 126 16.22 5.02 -19.65
C ILE A 126 14.74 5.31 -19.91
N LEU A 127 14.09 4.44 -20.69
CA LEU A 127 12.66 4.55 -20.98
C LEU A 127 11.81 4.43 -19.72
N SER A 128 12.05 3.42 -18.88
CA SER A 128 11.28 3.22 -17.63
C SER A 128 11.34 4.42 -16.69
N VAL A 129 12.52 5.01 -16.50
CA VAL A 129 12.66 6.24 -15.68
C VAL A 129 11.91 7.40 -16.33
N GLY A 130 11.95 7.52 -17.65
CA GLY A 130 11.26 8.57 -18.41
C GLY A 130 9.74 8.58 -18.22
N TYR A 131 9.10 7.43 -17.99
CA TYR A 131 7.65 7.36 -17.76
C TYR A 131 7.21 7.91 -16.40
N ILE A 132 7.98 7.65 -15.34
CA ILE A 132 7.59 8.02 -13.97
C ILE A 132 8.09 9.41 -13.58
N LEU A 133 9.30 9.77 -14.02
CA LEU A 133 10.00 11.00 -13.63
C LEU A 133 9.14 12.28 -13.76
N PRO A 134 8.34 12.51 -14.81
CA PRO A 134 7.54 13.73 -14.95
C PRO A 134 6.50 13.93 -13.85
N TYR A 135 6.05 12.85 -13.21
CA TYR A 135 4.95 12.87 -12.23
C TYR A 135 5.45 12.70 -10.79
N LEU A 136 6.63 12.14 -10.61
CA LEU A 136 7.10 11.64 -9.32
C LEU A 136 7.06 12.70 -8.20
N SER A 137 7.56 13.90 -8.45
CA SER A 137 7.61 14.95 -7.43
C SER A 137 6.23 15.30 -6.88
N HIS A 138 5.19 15.27 -7.72
CA HIS A 138 3.82 15.53 -7.30
C HIS A 138 3.25 14.40 -6.44
N TYR A 139 3.49 13.15 -6.83
CA TYR A 139 3.13 11.99 -6.03
C TYR A 139 3.84 11.97 -4.67
N CYS A 140 5.15 12.19 -4.64
CA CYS A 140 5.93 12.29 -3.41
C CYS A 140 5.38 13.38 -2.47
N GLU A 141 5.01 14.54 -3.00
CA GLU A 141 4.41 15.62 -2.21
C GLU A 141 3.05 15.21 -1.62
N ALA A 142 2.19 14.55 -2.39
CA ALA A 142 0.92 14.05 -1.89
C ALA A 142 1.10 12.96 -0.82
N PHE A 143 2.01 12.01 -1.04
CA PHE A 143 2.30 10.94 -0.09
C PHE A 143 2.78 11.47 1.25
N LYS A 144 3.71 12.45 1.27
CA LYS A 144 4.12 13.12 2.52
C LYS A 144 2.91 13.66 3.28
N ARG A 145 2.00 14.38 2.60
CA ARG A 145 0.80 14.96 3.21
C ARG A 145 -0.14 13.90 3.78
N PHE A 146 -0.32 12.77 3.10
CA PHE A 146 -1.20 11.70 3.58
C PHE A 146 -0.64 10.98 4.81
N LEU A 147 0.68 10.82 4.89
CA LEU A 147 1.34 10.15 6.02
C LEU A 147 1.34 11.00 7.30
N ILE A 148 1.52 12.31 7.19
CA ILE A 148 1.59 13.22 8.35
C ILE A 148 0.24 13.84 8.74
N ALA A 149 -0.80 13.66 7.93
CA ALA A 149 -2.11 14.21 8.24
C ALA A 149 -2.66 13.56 9.52
N PRO A 150 -3.28 14.34 10.44
CA PRO A 150 -3.84 13.80 11.68
C PRO A 150 -5.01 12.86 11.40
N ASP A 151 -5.32 11.97 12.34
CA ASP A 151 -6.42 10.99 12.19
C ASP A 151 -7.80 11.64 12.03
N SER A 152 -7.96 12.90 12.46
CA SER A 152 -9.18 13.70 12.24
C SER A 152 -9.32 14.26 10.82
N SER A 153 -8.33 14.06 9.95
CA SER A 153 -8.31 14.59 8.59
C SER A 153 -9.26 13.82 7.68
N LEU A 154 -10.10 14.54 6.93
CA LEU A 154 -10.92 13.96 5.86
C LEU A 154 -10.09 13.56 4.62
N MET A 155 -8.77 13.81 4.64
CA MET A 155 -7.90 13.57 3.49
C MET A 155 -7.30 12.17 3.43
N THR A 156 -7.28 11.45 4.54
CA THR A 156 -6.59 10.17 4.67
C THR A 156 -7.28 9.32 5.74
N ASP A 157 -7.09 8.02 5.66
CA ASP A 157 -7.41 7.04 6.69
C ASP A 157 -6.30 5.98 6.75
N THR A 158 -6.45 4.99 7.63
CA THR A 158 -5.49 3.88 7.76
C THR A 158 -5.26 3.16 6.42
N GLY A 159 -6.32 2.94 5.63
CA GLY A 159 -6.20 2.30 4.31
C GLY A 159 -5.41 3.12 3.30
N CYS A 160 -5.64 4.43 3.24
CA CYS A 160 -4.87 5.37 2.41
C CYS A 160 -3.39 5.38 2.81
N ARG A 161 -3.09 5.36 4.13
CA ARG A 161 -1.71 5.28 4.63
C ARG A 161 -1.05 3.96 4.24
N ILE A 162 -1.74 2.82 4.37
CA ILE A 162 -1.24 1.50 3.95
C ILE A 162 -0.86 1.53 2.47
N GLU A 163 -1.77 1.95 1.59
CA GLU A 163 -1.50 1.99 0.14
C GLU A 163 -0.39 3.00 -0.19
N THR A 164 -0.30 4.12 0.54
CA THR A 164 0.79 5.09 0.39
C THR A 164 2.15 4.47 0.75
N ILE A 165 2.24 3.75 1.87
CA ILE A 165 3.47 3.08 2.30
C ILE A 165 3.86 1.98 1.30
N ARG A 166 2.91 1.19 0.80
CA ARG A 166 3.16 0.19 -0.25
C ARG A 166 3.69 0.82 -1.54
N ALA A 167 3.08 1.92 -1.99
CA ALA A 167 3.54 2.66 -3.16
C ALA A 167 4.98 3.17 -2.97
N LEU A 168 5.30 3.72 -1.80
CA LEU A 168 6.64 4.17 -1.46
C LEU A 168 7.63 3.01 -1.38
N THR A 169 7.24 1.90 -0.77
CA THR A 169 8.06 0.67 -0.69
C THR A 169 8.48 0.21 -2.07
N LEU A 170 7.53 0.13 -3.00
CA LEU A 170 7.80 -0.24 -4.39
C LEU A 170 8.69 0.80 -5.08
N LEU A 171 8.41 2.10 -4.95
CA LEU A 171 9.22 3.16 -5.57
C LEU A 171 10.68 3.15 -5.10
N PHE A 172 10.92 2.98 -3.80
CA PHE A 172 12.28 2.89 -3.26
C PHE A 172 13.00 1.63 -3.73
N LYS A 173 12.31 0.48 -3.76
CA LYS A 173 12.85 -0.79 -4.25
C LYS A 173 13.19 -0.72 -5.74
N SER A 174 12.26 -0.22 -6.55
CA SER A 174 12.32 -0.24 -8.02
C SER A 174 13.16 0.89 -8.61
N PHE A 175 13.15 2.08 -7.98
CA PHE A 175 13.80 3.28 -8.49
C PHE A 175 14.60 4.03 -7.40
N PRO A 176 15.53 3.37 -6.67
CA PRO A 176 16.18 3.94 -5.50
C PRO A 176 16.93 5.26 -5.80
N LYS A 177 17.60 5.36 -6.94
CA LYS A 177 18.31 6.59 -7.35
C LYS A 177 17.37 7.75 -7.64
N LEU A 178 16.19 7.46 -8.18
CA LEU A 178 15.19 8.46 -8.55
C LEU A 178 14.55 9.07 -7.30
N MET A 179 14.36 8.27 -6.25
CA MET A 179 13.81 8.70 -4.97
C MET A 179 14.75 9.60 -4.15
N GLN A 180 16.05 9.65 -4.49
CA GLN A 180 17.07 10.32 -3.68
C GLN A 180 16.74 11.80 -3.39
N GLN A 181 16.16 12.52 -4.35
CA GLN A 181 15.83 13.94 -4.19
C GLN A 181 14.77 14.18 -3.12
N ASN A 182 13.82 13.26 -2.95
CA ASN A 182 12.72 13.38 -1.99
C ASN A 182 12.91 12.51 -0.74
N ALA A 183 13.98 11.70 -0.69
CA ALA A 183 14.16 10.67 0.32
C ALA A 183 14.11 11.21 1.74
N ALA A 184 14.84 12.28 2.05
CA ALA A 184 14.93 12.81 3.42
C ALA A 184 13.55 13.16 4.01
N GLU A 185 12.73 13.91 3.27
CA GLU A 185 11.40 14.32 3.74
C GLU A 185 10.40 13.16 3.76
N LEU A 186 10.49 12.24 2.80
CA LEU A 186 9.65 11.04 2.77
C LEU A 186 9.97 10.11 3.95
N LEU A 187 11.25 9.83 4.19
CA LEU A 187 11.68 9.00 5.30
C LEU A 187 11.24 9.59 6.65
N GLN A 188 11.34 10.91 6.81
CA GLN A 188 10.82 11.57 8.01
C GLN A 188 9.29 11.42 8.13
N SER A 189 8.55 11.52 7.03
CA SER A 189 7.09 11.35 7.03
C SER A 189 6.67 9.93 7.37
N VAL A 190 7.38 8.93 6.84
CA VAL A 190 7.18 7.51 7.18
C VAL A 190 7.55 7.25 8.64
N TRP A 191 8.65 7.84 9.13
CA TRP A 191 9.06 7.72 10.52
C TRP A 191 8.00 8.25 11.48
N THR A 192 7.49 9.46 11.25
CA THR A 192 6.39 10.03 12.03
C THR A 192 5.14 9.14 11.98
N CYS A 193 4.82 8.57 10.82
CA CYS A 193 3.73 7.61 10.70
C CYS A 193 3.97 6.36 11.56
N LEU A 194 5.18 5.80 11.56
CA LEU A 194 5.53 4.63 12.36
C LEU A 194 5.39 4.90 13.86
N THR A 195 5.95 6.01 14.34
CA THR A 195 5.97 6.30 15.78
C THR A 195 4.56 6.59 16.31
N SER A 196 3.79 7.45 15.64
CA SER A 196 2.43 7.79 16.06
C SER A 196 1.47 6.59 15.99
N ASN A 197 1.59 5.73 14.98
CA ASN A 197 0.70 4.56 14.87
C ASN A 197 1.11 3.40 15.79
N THR A 198 2.39 3.31 16.19
CA THR A 198 2.82 2.32 17.20
C THR A 198 2.22 2.65 18.57
N GLU A 199 2.19 3.92 18.96
CA GLU A 199 1.54 4.35 20.20
C GLU A 199 0.04 4.01 20.20
N ASN A 200 -0.65 4.24 19.08
CA ASN A 200 -2.05 3.85 18.89
C ASN A 200 -2.24 2.33 18.95
N TYR A 201 -1.35 1.54 18.34
CA TYR A 201 -1.37 0.07 18.41
C TYR A 201 -1.23 -0.41 19.87
N VAL A 202 -0.29 0.15 20.63
CA VAL A 202 -0.11 -0.19 22.04
C VAL A 202 -1.37 0.12 22.85
N ALA A 203 -1.94 1.33 22.68
CA ALA A 203 -3.14 1.70 23.40
C ALA A 203 -4.34 0.79 23.06
N THR A 204 -4.60 0.57 21.77
CA THR A 204 -5.86 -0.03 21.29
C THR A 204 -5.80 -1.55 21.14
N VAL A 205 -4.66 -2.13 20.77
CA VAL A 205 -4.51 -3.57 20.52
C VAL A 205 -3.83 -4.25 21.69
N VAL A 206 -2.68 -3.73 22.16
CA VAL A 206 -1.96 -4.35 23.28
C VAL A 206 -2.78 -4.27 24.55
N TYR A 207 -3.24 -3.07 24.92
CA TYR A 207 -3.97 -2.83 26.19
C TYR A 207 -5.50 -2.72 26.06
N LYS A 208 -6.07 -2.89 24.86
CA LYS A 208 -7.52 -2.78 24.60
C LYS A 208 -8.18 -1.51 25.17
N HIS A 209 -7.47 -0.38 25.18
CA HIS A 209 -8.05 0.91 25.56
C HIS A 209 -8.77 1.54 24.38
N GLY A 210 -10.10 1.65 24.50
CA GLY A 210 -10.96 2.29 23.50
C GLY A 210 -11.51 1.33 22.44
N GLU A 211 -12.42 1.84 21.61
CA GLU A 211 -12.92 1.13 20.43
C GLU A 211 -12.13 1.60 19.21
N MET A 212 -11.73 0.66 18.35
CA MET A 212 -11.06 0.97 17.09
C MET A 212 -12.10 1.31 16.02
N ASP A 213 -11.99 2.49 15.42
CA ASP A 213 -12.70 2.77 14.17
C ASP A 213 -12.11 1.87 13.06
N ALA A 214 -12.86 0.84 12.69
CA ALA A 214 -12.51 -0.06 11.61
C ALA A 214 -12.54 0.68 10.27
N SER A 215 -11.37 0.88 9.67
CA SER A 215 -11.30 1.30 8.27
C SER A 215 -11.70 0.14 7.38
N VAL A 216 -12.43 0.40 6.30
CA VAL A 216 -12.90 -0.64 5.37
C VAL A 216 -12.37 -0.34 3.99
N ASP A 217 -11.76 -1.33 3.35
CA ASP A 217 -11.21 -1.19 2.01
C ASP A 217 -12.32 -1.10 0.92
N SER A 218 -11.91 -1.15 -0.35
CA SER A 218 -12.84 -1.10 -1.48
C SER A 218 -13.70 -2.35 -1.62
N ASP A 219 -13.25 -3.48 -1.08
CA ASP A 219 -13.87 -4.79 -1.18
C ASP A 219 -14.83 -5.06 -0.02
N GLY A 220 -14.76 -4.24 1.03
CA GLY A 220 -15.58 -4.38 2.22
C GLY A 220 -14.84 -5.05 3.37
N GLU A 221 -13.55 -5.32 3.21
CA GLU A 221 -12.71 -5.93 4.24
C GLU A 221 -12.21 -4.88 5.22
N THR A 222 -12.25 -5.23 6.50
CA THR A 222 -11.74 -4.35 7.56
C THR A 222 -10.21 -4.33 7.51
N LEU A 223 -9.64 -3.16 7.29
CA LEU A 223 -8.21 -2.92 7.41
C LEU A 223 -7.89 -2.54 8.86
N SER A 224 -7.07 -3.37 9.52
CA SER A 224 -6.62 -3.14 10.90
C SER A 224 -5.37 -2.25 10.95
N PHE A 225 -5.09 -1.66 12.12
CA PHE A 225 -3.83 -0.96 12.37
C PHE A 225 -2.61 -1.88 12.21
N GLU A 226 -2.78 -3.18 12.46
CA GLU A 226 -1.72 -4.17 12.27
C GLU A 226 -1.26 -4.20 10.81
N CYS A 227 -2.18 -4.11 9.84
CA CYS A 227 -1.85 -4.01 8.42
C CYS A 227 -0.95 -2.79 8.10
N LEU A 228 -1.17 -1.67 8.79
CA LEU A 228 -0.31 -0.48 8.66
C LEU A 228 1.08 -0.74 9.24
N ILE A 229 1.16 -1.33 10.44
CA ILE A 229 2.44 -1.67 11.07
C ILE A 229 3.23 -2.68 10.21
N TYR A 230 2.59 -3.73 9.66
CA TYR A 230 3.23 -4.65 8.73
C TYR A 230 3.81 -3.94 7.51
N SER A 231 3.05 -3.02 6.91
CA SER A 231 3.49 -2.25 5.74
C SER A 231 4.69 -1.34 6.07
N LEU A 232 4.72 -0.77 7.28
CA LEU A 232 5.84 0.05 7.75
C LEU A 232 7.10 -0.79 8.00
N PHE A 233 6.96 -1.99 8.56
CA PHE A 233 8.09 -2.91 8.75
C PHE A 233 8.66 -3.39 7.42
N GLU A 234 7.80 -3.71 6.44
CA GLU A 234 8.22 -4.04 5.08
C GLU A 234 9.02 -2.89 4.46
N PHE A 235 8.56 -1.64 4.62
CA PHE A 235 9.29 -0.47 4.15
C PHE A 235 10.68 -0.36 4.79
N VAL A 236 10.80 -0.53 6.11
CA VAL A 236 12.10 -0.52 6.80
C VAL A 236 13.02 -1.63 6.27
N GLN A 237 12.50 -2.84 6.08
CA GLN A 237 13.26 -3.96 5.53
C GLN A 237 13.79 -3.63 4.13
N VAL A 238 12.97 -3.02 3.26
CA VAL A 238 13.42 -2.58 1.93
C VAL A 238 14.54 -1.55 2.02
N LEU A 239 14.46 -0.57 2.94
CA LEU A 239 15.55 0.39 3.12
C LEU A 239 16.85 -0.27 3.60
N MET A 240 16.74 -1.31 4.43
CA MET A 240 17.89 -2.10 4.83
C MET A 240 18.49 -2.86 3.66
N ASP A 241 17.70 -3.41 2.75
CA ASP A 241 18.24 -4.13 1.59
C ASP A 241 18.93 -3.17 0.59
N LEU A 242 18.56 -1.88 0.62
CA LEU A 242 19.12 -0.84 -0.24
C LEU A 242 20.35 -0.18 0.38
N SER A 243 21.54 -0.50 -0.14
CA SER A 243 22.83 0.04 0.35
C SER A 243 22.90 1.58 0.48
N MET A 244 22.17 2.30 -0.37
CA MET A 244 22.05 3.76 -0.33
C MET A 244 21.33 4.28 0.92
N TYR A 245 20.34 3.53 1.42
CA TYR A 245 19.44 3.96 2.48
C TYR A 245 19.70 3.25 3.82
N LYS A 246 20.54 2.21 3.85
CA LYS A 246 21.04 1.55 5.08
C LYS A 246 21.46 2.53 6.18
N ASN A 247 22.18 3.60 5.80
CA ASN A 247 22.66 4.60 6.77
C ASN A 247 21.52 5.39 7.44
N SER A 248 20.40 5.58 6.75
CA SER A 248 19.22 6.23 7.34
C SER A 248 18.61 5.36 8.44
N VAL A 249 18.44 4.05 8.19
CA VAL A 249 17.97 3.09 9.20
C VAL A 249 18.95 3.02 10.38
N LYS A 250 20.25 2.91 10.08
CA LYS A 250 21.31 2.88 11.08
C LYS A 250 21.30 4.11 12.00
N SER A 251 20.96 5.29 11.47
CA SER A 251 20.93 6.53 12.25
C SER A 251 19.75 6.62 13.22
N SER A 252 18.66 5.90 12.92
CA SER A 252 17.44 5.83 13.76
C SER A 252 17.37 4.56 14.62
N MET A 253 18.48 3.82 14.74
CA MET A 253 18.52 2.48 15.35
C MET A 253 18.01 2.44 16.80
N GLU A 254 18.32 3.46 17.59
CA GLU A 254 17.89 3.56 18.99
C GLU A 254 16.37 3.64 19.12
N GLU A 255 15.75 4.60 18.42
CA GLU A 255 14.30 4.74 18.43
C GLU A 255 13.60 3.55 17.75
N LEU A 256 14.19 3.00 16.67
CA LEU A 256 13.64 1.81 16.01
C LEU A 256 13.59 0.61 16.97
N CYS A 257 14.67 0.35 17.72
CA CYS A 257 14.66 -0.71 18.74
C CYS A 257 13.58 -0.48 19.79
N TYR A 258 13.39 0.77 20.24
CA TYR A 258 12.34 1.13 21.19
C TYR A 258 10.94 0.81 20.67
N TYR A 259 10.60 1.28 19.46
CA TYR A 259 9.27 1.02 18.89
C TYR A 259 9.06 -0.46 18.53
N LEU A 260 10.11 -1.20 18.13
CA LEU A 260 10.00 -2.66 17.93
C LEU A 260 9.68 -3.38 19.25
N ILE A 261 10.32 -3.01 20.36
CA ILE A 261 9.99 -3.57 21.68
C ILE A 261 8.53 -3.28 22.06
N LEU A 262 8.04 -2.07 21.79
CA LEU A 262 6.62 -1.75 22.02
C LEU A 262 5.69 -2.65 21.21
N CYS A 263 6.01 -2.90 19.94
CA CYS A 263 5.24 -3.80 19.07
C CYS A 263 5.32 -5.27 19.48
N MET A 264 6.39 -5.67 20.18
CA MET A 264 6.60 -7.05 20.66
C MET A 264 5.86 -7.39 21.97
N GLN A 265 5.12 -6.44 22.56
CA GLN A 265 4.33 -6.71 23.75
C GLN A 265 3.22 -7.74 23.45
N ILE A 266 2.99 -8.65 24.41
CA ILE A 266 1.88 -9.60 24.37
C ILE A 266 0.57 -8.80 24.47
N THR A 267 -0.34 -9.03 23.54
CA THR A 267 -1.66 -8.38 23.54
C THR A 267 -2.60 -9.02 24.56
N GLU A 268 -3.60 -8.28 25.03
CA GLU A 268 -4.66 -8.83 25.90
C GLU A 268 -5.41 -10.01 25.25
N GLU A 269 -5.53 -10.04 23.92
CA GLU A 269 -6.14 -11.17 23.21
C GLU A 269 -5.26 -12.42 23.22
N GLU A 270 -3.96 -12.27 22.94
CA GLU A 270 -2.99 -13.36 23.05
C GLU A 270 -2.94 -13.89 24.49
N PHE A 271 -2.86 -13.01 25.49
CA PHE A 271 -2.81 -13.39 26.89
C PHE A 271 -4.05 -14.19 27.33
N ASP A 272 -5.26 -13.73 26.98
CA ASP A 272 -6.50 -14.43 27.31
C ASP A 272 -6.60 -15.79 26.59
N SER A 273 -6.22 -15.84 25.31
CA SER A 273 -6.17 -17.06 24.51
C SER A 273 -5.21 -18.10 25.10
N TRP A 274 -3.98 -17.69 25.41
CA TRP A 274 -2.94 -18.56 25.96
C TRP A 274 -3.24 -19.02 27.38
N SER A 275 -3.83 -18.15 28.21
CA SER A 275 -4.27 -18.51 29.56
C SER A 275 -5.36 -19.58 29.56
N LYS A 276 -6.19 -19.62 28.51
CA LYS A 276 -7.26 -20.61 28.34
C LYS A 276 -6.78 -21.90 27.64
N ASN A 277 -5.70 -21.84 26.88
CA ASN A 277 -5.18 -22.98 26.12
C ASN A 277 -3.65 -22.98 26.05
N VAL A 278 -3.02 -23.74 26.96
CA VAL A 278 -1.55 -23.91 27.02
C VAL A 278 -0.99 -24.58 25.75
N SER A 279 -1.75 -25.47 25.10
CA SER A 279 -1.27 -26.09 23.85
C SER A 279 -1.12 -25.06 22.74
N ARG A 280 -2.04 -24.08 22.67
CA ARG A 280 -1.95 -22.97 21.73
C ARG A 280 -0.76 -22.06 22.02
N TYR A 281 -0.46 -21.79 23.29
CA TYR A 281 0.75 -21.06 23.67
C TYR A 281 2.03 -21.77 23.16
N VAL A 282 2.12 -23.09 23.34
CA VAL A 282 3.29 -23.86 22.87
C VAL A 282 3.41 -23.83 21.34
N GLU A 283 2.28 -23.87 20.63
CA GLU A 283 2.24 -23.77 19.17
C GLU A 283 2.61 -22.37 18.67
N ASP A 284 2.09 -21.31 19.29
CA ASP A 284 2.33 -19.92 18.91
C ASP A 284 3.77 -19.45 19.23
N GLU A 285 4.39 -19.95 20.31
CA GLU A 285 5.77 -19.63 20.71
C GLU A 285 6.83 -20.60 20.15
N SER A 286 6.43 -21.56 19.33
CA SER A 286 7.38 -22.46 18.67
C SER A 286 8.14 -21.75 17.56
N ASP A 287 9.43 -22.04 17.41
CA ASP A 287 10.24 -21.56 16.27
C ASP A 287 9.68 -22.01 14.91
N ASP A 288 8.94 -23.12 14.86
CA ASP A 288 8.29 -23.67 13.66
C ASP A 288 6.81 -23.23 13.52
N SER A 289 6.39 -22.20 14.26
CA SER A 289 5.01 -21.72 14.24
C SER A 289 4.64 -21.09 12.89
N PHE A 290 3.39 -21.29 12.47
CA PHE A 290 2.79 -20.58 11.33
C PHE A 290 2.03 -19.32 11.77
N SER A 291 2.09 -18.96 13.06
CA SER A 291 1.39 -17.80 13.59
C SER A 291 1.94 -16.50 13.01
N HIS A 292 1.04 -15.55 12.75
CA HIS A 292 1.38 -14.25 12.20
C HIS A 292 0.77 -13.15 13.08
N SER A 293 1.61 -12.31 13.64
CA SER A 293 1.21 -11.18 14.48
C SER A 293 2.21 -10.04 14.38
N VAL A 294 1.81 -8.84 14.78
CA VAL A 294 2.69 -7.66 14.84
C VAL A 294 3.91 -7.94 15.72
N ARG A 295 3.73 -8.71 16.81
CA ARG A 295 4.82 -9.13 17.70
C ARG A 295 5.86 -9.97 16.96
N LEU A 296 5.43 -10.98 16.20
CA LEU A 296 6.34 -11.84 15.45
C LEU A 296 7.02 -11.07 14.32
N SER A 297 6.30 -10.23 13.57
CA SER A 297 6.91 -9.38 12.54
C SER A 297 7.91 -8.35 13.10
N ALA A 298 7.64 -7.80 14.29
CA ALA A 298 8.59 -6.92 14.98
C ALA A 298 9.85 -7.69 15.41
N LEU A 299 9.70 -8.93 15.89
CA LEU A 299 10.81 -9.80 16.23
C LEU A 299 11.66 -10.17 14.99
N GLU A 300 11.02 -10.52 13.88
CA GLU A 300 11.70 -10.80 12.60
C GLU A 300 12.52 -9.59 12.13
N LEU A 301 11.93 -8.40 12.16
CA LEU A 301 12.64 -7.17 11.79
C LEU A 301 13.78 -6.87 12.78
N LEU A 302 13.58 -7.11 14.08
CA LEU A 302 14.63 -7.00 15.09
C LEU A 302 15.82 -7.96 14.80
N MET A 303 15.53 -9.20 14.43
CA MET A 303 16.54 -10.19 14.05
C MET A 303 17.29 -9.75 12.78
N SER A 304 16.59 -9.16 11.82
CA SER A 304 17.18 -8.58 10.61
C SER A 304 18.15 -7.43 10.96
N ILE A 305 17.74 -6.44 11.76
CA ILE A 305 18.60 -5.29 12.12
C ILE A 305 19.79 -5.71 13.00
N THR A 306 19.62 -6.70 13.86
CA THR A 306 20.73 -7.19 14.70
C THR A 306 21.74 -7.99 13.89
N SER A 307 21.30 -8.72 12.86
CA SER A 307 22.21 -9.39 11.92
C SER A 307 23.03 -8.39 11.11
N GLU A 308 22.37 -7.35 10.57
CA GLU A 308 22.98 -6.36 9.69
C GLU A 308 23.81 -5.29 10.43
N PHE A 309 23.33 -4.82 11.59
CA PHE A 309 23.90 -3.69 12.34
C PHE A 309 24.21 -4.06 13.80
N LYS A 310 24.92 -5.18 14.03
CA LYS A 310 25.21 -5.76 15.35
C LYS A 310 25.52 -4.76 16.47
N LYS A 311 26.43 -3.82 16.23
CA LYS A 311 26.89 -2.87 17.26
C LYS A 311 25.82 -1.83 17.57
N GLU A 312 25.26 -1.21 16.54
CA GLU A 312 24.25 -0.17 16.68
C GLU A 312 22.96 -0.73 17.25
N ALA A 313 22.51 -1.90 16.77
CA ALA A 313 21.35 -2.59 17.30
C ALA A 313 21.56 -3.01 18.76
N GLY A 314 22.75 -3.50 19.13
CA GLY A 314 23.06 -3.82 20.53
C GLY A 314 22.99 -2.61 21.46
N ILE A 315 23.50 -1.44 21.02
CA ILE A 315 23.38 -0.18 21.78
C ILE A 315 21.92 0.28 21.84
N GLY A 316 21.20 0.25 20.72
CA GLY A 316 19.80 0.64 20.64
C GLY A 316 18.91 -0.18 21.55
N LEU A 317 19.07 -1.51 21.53
CA LEU A 317 18.38 -2.42 22.44
C LEU A 317 18.68 -2.14 23.90
N TRP A 318 19.96 -1.94 24.26
CA TRP A 318 20.33 -1.63 25.64
C TRP A 318 19.67 -0.34 26.13
N LYS A 319 19.62 0.69 25.30
CA LYS A 319 18.97 1.96 25.66
C LYS A 319 17.44 1.87 25.73
N ALA A 320 16.84 1.09 24.84
CA ALA A 320 15.38 0.95 24.77
C ALA A 320 14.77 0.28 26.01
N VAL A 321 15.57 -0.46 26.80
CA VAL A 321 15.14 -1.14 28.03
C VAL A 321 15.57 -0.44 29.33
N GLN A 322 16.19 0.76 29.23
CA GLN A 322 16.52 1.59 30.39
C GLN A 322 15.37 2.50 30.77
#